data_AF-A0A971XUL2-F1
#
_entry.id   AF-A0A971XUL2-F1
#
_cell.length_a   1.000
_cell.length_b   1.000
_cell.length_c   1.000
_cell.angle_alpha   90.00
_cell.angle_beta   90.00
_cell.angle_gamma   90.00
#
_symmetry.space_group_name_H-M   'P 1'
#
loop_
_entity.id
_entity.type
_entity.pdbx_description
1 polymer ?
#
loop_
_entity_poly.entity_id
_entity_poly.type
_entity_poly.pdbx_seq_one_letter_code
_entity_poly.pdbx_strand_id
1 'polypeptide(L)'
;MVYRQTYRQWLVIVVMIAGFLWSCLGVSAASVPAEKGFLGMTPDEIYKELGEPHYIRVIDYGAGVRYAYFTTDEWARIADMAPLEQGDDVYVLTIGGITWQYHFGYTPTYLERRFAPNYKVRDYIIYPEGTVSFYQVAEALPEGQLLHSTDAAASIVDREGGYGPVLLVKLPIESSELTQDFRRFRERGDTCLELEIGFPNRITAAALKPDTVVNYIALRVGVRQTEEGHPVNLQAILK
;
A
#
# COMPACT_ATOMS: atom_id res chain seq x y z
N MET A 1 50.45 30.31 -23.36
CA MET A 1 49.22 29.76 -24.01
C MET A 1 48.81 28.38 -23.47
N VAL A 2 49.73 27.54 -23.00
CA VAL A 2 49.45 26.18 -22.50
C VAL A 2 48.57 26.12 -21.23
N TYR A 3 48.66 27.13 -20.35
CA TYR A 3 47.94 27.16 -19.05
C TYR A 3 46.42 27.36 -19.16
N ARG A 4 45.91 27.97 -20.24
CA ARG A 4 44.46 28.18 -20.46
C ARG A 4 43.75 26.92 -20.94
N GLN A 5 44.48 25.99 -21.55
CA GLN A 5 43.92 24.80 -22.20
C GLN A 5 43.67 23.69 -21.17
N THR A 6 44.57 23.55 -20.19
CA THR A 6 44.39 22.64 -19.04
C THR A 6 43.19 23.06 -18.19
N TYR A 7 43.05 24.36 -17.85
CA TYR A 7 41.90 24.86 -17.09
C TYR A 7 40.55 24.54 -17.73
N ARG A 8 40.48 24.61 -19.07
CA ARG A 8 39.27 24.33 -19.84
C ARG A 8 38.92 22.84 -19.85
N GLN A 9 39.92 21.96 -19.83
CA GLN A 9 39.73 20.51 -19.72
C GLN A 9 39.28 20.10 -18.32
N TRP A 10 39.85 20.71 -17.27
CA TRP A 10 39.41 20.48 -15.89
C TRP A 10 37.96 20.91 -15.67
N LEU A 11 37.53 22.03 -16.27
CA LEU A 11 36.16 22.54 -16.16
C LEU A 11 35.14 21.58 -16.83
N VAL A 12 35.48 21.00 -17.99
CA VAL A 12 34.63 20.01 -18.67
C VAL A 12 34.51 18.72 -17.85
N ILE A 13 35.61 18.26 -17.25
CA ILE A 13 35.61 17.07 -16.38
C ILE A 13 34.75 17.30 -15.13
N VAL A 14 34.85 18.47 -14.50
CA VAL A 14 34.01 18.82 -13.33
C VAL A 14 32.53 18.88 -13.70
N VAL A 15 32.17 19.44 -14.85
CA VAL A 15 30.77 19.49 -15.32
C VAL A 15 30.24 18.09 -15.65
N MET A 16 31.05 17.21 -16.24
CA MET A 16 30.67 15.82 -16.52
C MET A 16 30.50 15.00 -15.24
N ILE A 17 31.37 15.18 -14.24
CA ILE A 17 31.24 14.52 -12.93
C ILE A 17 30.02 15.07 -12.17
N ALA A 18 29.76 16.38 -12.22
CA ALA A 18 28.57 16.96 -11.61
C ALA A 18 27.27 16.48 -12.28
N GLY A 19 27.25 16.34 -13.60
CA GLY A 19 26.13 15.76 -14.34
C GLY A 19 25.91 14.27 -14.02
N PHE A 20 26.99 13.50 -13.89
CA PHE A 20 26.95 12.09 -13.54
C PHE A 20 26.51 11.87 -12.07
N LEU A 21 26.96 12.72 -11.14
CA LEU A 21 26.51 12.70 -9.75
C LEU A 21 25.04 13.10 -9.62
N TRP A 22 24.53 13.97 -10.50
CA TRP A 22 23.10 14.31 -10.55
C TRP A 22 22.23 13.16 -11.04
N SER A 23 22.71 12.34 -11.97
CA SER A 23 22.00 11.14 -12.44
C SER A 23 22.01 9.97 -11.46
N CYS A 24 22.88 10.00 -10.43
CA CYS A 24 22.91 8.99 -9.36
C CYS A 24 22.01 9.34 -8.17
N LEU A 25 21.35 10.50 -8.17
CA LEU A 25 20.24 10.78 -7.27
C LEU A 25 19.02 10.01 -7.79
N GLY A 26 19.04 8.69 -7.58
CA GLY A 26 17.83 7.88 -7.61
C GLY A 26 16.81 8.53 -6.69
N VAL A 27 15.57 8.61 -7.17
CA VAL A 27 14.39 8.96 -6.38
C VAL A 27 14.51 8.21 -5.06
N SER A 28 14.71 8.95 -3.96
CA SER A 28 14.70 8.38 -2.63
C SER A 28 13.33 7.72 -2.48
N ALA A 29 13.30 6.39 -2.38
CA ALA A 29 12.09 5.67 -2.02
C ALA A 29 11.58 6.31 -0.72
N ALA A 30 10.36 6.85 -0.75
CA ALA A 30 9.70 7.36 0.43
C ALA A 30 9.69 6.27 1.51
N SER A 31 10.01 6.65 2.74
CA SER A 31 10.08 5.71 3.85
C SER A 31 8.67 5.40 4.33
N VAL A 32 8.04 4.36 3.79
CA VAL A 32 6.77 3.86 4.32
C VAL A 32 7.00 3.50 5.80
N PRO A 33 6.21 4.05 6.74
CA PRO A 33 6.38 3.76 8.16
C PRO A 33 6.15 2.27 8.43
N ALA A 34 7.18 1.56 8.90
CA ALA A 34 7.14 0.10 9.04
C ALA A 34 6.05 -0.41 10.00
N GLU A 35 5.57 0.41 10.94
CA GLU A 35 4.64 -0.05 11.99
C GLU A 35 3.18 -0.09 11.53
N LYS A 36 2.73 0.86 10.71
CA LYS A 36 1.33 0.96 10.24
C LYS A 36 1.16 1.32 8.76
N GLY A 37 2.27 1.39 8.03
CA GLY A 37 2.30 1.92 6.67
C GLY A 37 1.70 3.32 6.59
N PHE A 38 0.82 3.52 5.61
CA PHE A 38 0.13 4.78 5.36
C PHE A 38 -1.18 4.95 6.14
N LEU A 39 -1.56 3.99 6.98
CA LEU A 39 -2.83 4.03 7.70
C LEU A 39 -2.91 5.25 8.64
N GLY A 40 -4.06 5.91 8.63
CA GLY A 40 -4.33 7.09 9.45
C GLY A 40 -3.79 8.41 8.89
N MET A 41 -3.01 8.38 7.81
CA MET A 41 -2.58 9.61 7.14
C MET A 41 -3.75 10.28 6.42
N THR A 42 -3.74 11.61 6.41
CA THR A 42 -4.64 12.45 5.62
C THR A 42 -4.19 12.51 4.15
N PRO A 43 -5.08 12.87 3.20
CA PRO A 43 -4.69 13.11 1.81
C PRO A 43 -3.50 14.06 1.67
N ASP A 44 -3.46 15.15 2.44
CA ASP A 44 -2.36 16.13 2.41
C ASP A 44 -1.03 15.53 2.88
N GLU A 45 -1.05 14.63 3.87
CA GLU A 45 0.15 13.93 4.34
C GLU A 45 0.64 12.92 3.30
N ILE A 46 -0.27 12.16 2.67
CA ILE A 46 0.06 11.27 1.56
C ILE A 46 0.67 12.06 0.40
N TYR A 47 0.05 13.18 0.03
CA TYR A 47 0.54 14.06 -1.03
C TYR A 47 1.94 14.60 -0.71
N LYS A 48 2.18 14.97 0.53
CA LYS A 48 3.50 15.45 0.96
C LYS A 48 4.57 14.36 0.89
N GLU A 49 4.20 13.11 1.17
CA GLU A 49 5.09 11.95 1.19
C GLU A 49 5.36 11.40 -0.22
N LEU A 50 4.32 11.31 -1.07
CA LEU A 50 4.33 10.60 -2.35
C LEU A 50 4.18 11.51 -3.59
N GLY A 51 3.81 12.78 -3.40
CA GLY A 51 3.50 13.71 -4.48
C GLY A 51 2.06 13.59 -4.99
N GLU A 52 1.84 13.96 -6.25
CA GLU A 52 0.54 13.79 -6.91
C GLU A 52 0.24 12.30 -7.18
N PRO A 53 -1.03 11.86 -7.00
CA PRO A 53 -1.43 10.53 -7.45
C PRO A 53 -1.28 10.42 -8.97
N HIS A 54 -0.93 9.22 -9.44
CA HIS A 54 -0.79 8.95 -10.87
C HIS A 54 -2.16 8.82 -11.54
N TYR A 55 -3.12 8.22 -10.83
CA TYR A 55 -4.49 8.04 -11.30
C TYR A 55 -5.47 8.17 -10.14
N ILE A 56 -6.73 8.44 -10.49
CA ILE A 56 -7.88 8.36 -9.60
C ILE A 56 -8.75 7.19 -10.07
N ARG A 57 -9.00 6.22 -9.18
CA ARG A 57 -9.85 5.06 -9.44
C ARG A 57 -11.25 5.31 -8.89
N VAL A 58 -12.28 5.10 -9.69
CA VAL A 58 -13.69 5.18 -9.26
C VAL A 58 -14.46 3.94 -9.66
N ILE A 59 -15.55 3.66 -8.94
CA ILE A 59 -16.46 2.57 -9.30
C ILE A 59 -17.37 3.07 -10.43
N ASP A 60 -17.27 2.42 -11.58
CA ASP A 60 -18.23 2.52 -12.67
C ASP A 60 -19.40 1.57 -12.40
N TYR A 61 -20.51 2.13 -11.91
CA TYR A 61 -21.77 1.44 -11.64
C TYR A 61 -22.60 1.09 -12.88
N GLY A 62 -21.98 1.09 -14.07
CA GLY A 62 -22.58 0.52 -15.28
C GLY A 62 -22.97 -0.95 -15.14
N ALA A 63 -23.46 -1.56 -16.22
CA ALA A 63 -24.08 -2.90 -16.25
C ALA A 63 -23.18 -4.09 -15.83
N GLY A 64 -22.01 -3.86 -15.26
CA GLY A 64 -21.14 -4.91 -14.74
C GLY A 64 -20.11 -4.45 -13.71
N VAL A 65 -20.40 -3.41 -12.91
CA VAL A 65 -19.55 -2.82 -11.84
C VAL A 65 -18.06 -2.96 -12.13
N ARG A 66 -17.50 -1.98 -12.83
CA ARG A 66 -16.07 -1.96 -13.20
C ARG A 66 -15.35 -0.85 -12.47
N TYR A 67 -14.03 -0.88 -12.47
CA TYR A 67 -13.24 0.29 -12.08
C TYR A 67 -12.89 1.11 -13.31
N ALA A 68 -13.06 2.42 -13.21
CA ALA A 68 -12.56 3.38 -14.19
C ALA A 68 -11.37 4.13 -13.57
N TYR A 69 -10.40 4.45 -14.42
CA TYR A 69 -9.17 5.15 -14.04
C TYR A 69 -9.07 6.43 -14.84
N PHE A 70 -8.83 7.52 -14.13
CA PHE A 70 -8.65 8.84 -14.70
C PHE A 70 -7.30 9.39 -14.28
N THR A 71 -6.64 10.15 -15.16
CA THR A 71 -5.56 11.03 -14.70
C THR A 71 -6.11 12.10 -13.76
N THR A 72 -5.26 12.73 -12.96
CA THR A 72 -5.65 13.84 -12.06
C THR A 72 -6.31 14.98 -12.82
N ASP A 73 -5.80 15.32 -14.00
CA ASP A 73 -6.36 16.33 -14.90
C ASP A 73 -7.74 15.97 -15.45
N GLU A 74 -7.95 14.71 -15.82
CA GLU A 74 -9.26 14.24 -16.28
C GLU A 74 -10.26 14.24 -15.15
N TRP A 75 -9.85 13.74 -13.97
CA TRP A 75 -10.68 13.72 -12.77
C TRP A 75 -11.11 15.12 -12.37
N ALA A 76 -10.19 16.09 -12.34
CA ALA A 76 -10.51 17.49 -12.01
C ALA A 76 -11.58 18.12 -12.92
N ARG A 77 -11.74 17.64 -14.16
CA ARG A 77 -12.78 18.12 -15.09
C ARG A 77 -14.14 17.47 -14.87
N ILE A 78 -14.18 16.26 -14.31
CA ILE A 78 -15.41 15.45 -14.19
C ILE A 78 -15.87 15.25 -12.75
N ALA A 79 -15.04 15.55 -11.75
CA ALA A 79 -15.34 15.32 -10.33
C ALA A 79 -16.63 16.01 -9.89
N ASP A 80 -16.89 17.23 -10.37
CA ASP A 80 -18.14 17.97 -10.10
C ASP A 80 -19.39 17.24 -10.63
N MET A 81 -19.25 16.38 -11.64
CA MET A 81 -20.33 15.57 -12.20
C MET A 81 -20.53 14.26 -11.43
N ALA A 82 -19.61 13.88 -10.55
CA ALA A 82 -19.66 12.69 -9.71
C ALA A 82 -19.47 13.05 -8.22
N PRO A 83 -20.31 13.93 -7.63
CA PRO A 83 -20.09 14.50 -6.29
C PRO A 83 -20.20 13.49 -5.14
N LEU A 84 -20.67 12.26 -5.42
CA LEU A 84 -20.76 11.17 -4.46
C LEU A 84 -19.55 10.23 -4.51
N GLU A 85 -18.72 10.34 -5.54
CA GLU A 85 -17.52 9.52 -5.72
C GLU A 85 -16.30 10.35 -5.29
N GLN A 86 -15.68 9.96 -4.17
CA GLN A 86 -14.45 10.59 -3.72
C GLN A 86 -13.24 10.19 -4.58
N GLY A 87 -13.31 9.02 -5.23
CA GLY A 87 -12.19 8.40 -5.92
C GLY A 87 -11.14 7.85 -4.95
N ASP A 88 -10.50 6.75 -5.33
CA ASP A 88 -9.32 6.23 -4.64
C ASP A 88 -8.07 6.77 -5.34
N ASP A 89 -7.17 7.35 -4.57
CA ASP A 89 -5.87 7.80 -5.10
C ASP A 89 -5.00 6.58 -5.43
N VAL A 90 -4.44 6.58 -6.64
CA VAL A 90 -3.55 5.51 -7.12
C VAL A 90 -2.15 6.04 -7.32
N TYR A 91 -1.19 5.46 -6.61
CA TYR A 91 0.23 5.77 -6.73
C TYR A 91 1.00 4.60 -7.30
N VAL A 92 1.92 4.87 -8.22
CA VAL A 92 2.81 3.85 -8.82
C VAL A 92 4.21 4.06 -8.26
N LEU A 93 4.69 3.11 -7.46
CA LEU A 93 5.95 3.21 -6.73
C LEU A 93 6.88 2.07 -7.13
N THR A 94 8.17 2.35 -7.32
CA THR A 94 9.19 1.32 -7.53
C THR A 94 9.95 1.06 -6.23
N ILE A 95 9.78 -0.12 -5.64
CA ILE A 95 10.38 -0.52 -4.37
C ILE A 95 11.06 -1.88 -4.56
N GLY A 96 12.34 -1.98 -4.19
CA GLY A 96 13.12 -3.22 -4.38
C GLY A 96 13.28 -3.64 -5.84
N GLY A 97 13.17 -2.70 -6.79
CA GLY A 97 13.22 -2.98 -8.22
C GLY A 97 11.92 -3.55 -8.82
N ILE A 98 10.86 -3.65 -8.02
CA ILE A 98 9.52 -4.06 -8.45
C ILE A 98 8.62 -2.82 -8.45
N THR A 99 7.74 -2.70 -9.45
CA THR A 99 6.76 -1.62 -9.50
C THR A 99 5.46 -2.07 -8.85
N TRP A 100 4.88 -1.21 -8.03
CA TRP A 100 3.72 -1.48 -7.19
C TRP A 100 2.68 -0.37 -7.36
N GLN A 101 1.41 -0.74 -7.47
CA GLN A 101 0.29 0.19 -7.51
C GLN A 101 -0.38 0.20 -6.14
N TYR A 102 -0.31 1.33 -5.44
CA TYR A 102 -0.98 1.58 -4.17
C TYR A 102 -2.31 2.28 -4.44
N HIS A 103 -3.41 1.70 -3.98
CA HIS A 103 -4.76 2.24 -4.09
C HIS A 103 -5.28 2.61 -2.70
N PHE A 104 -5.37 3.90 -2.39
CA PHE A 104 -5.76 4.38 -1.07
C PHE A 104 -7.27 4.58 -0.95
N GLY A 105 -7.86 3.92 0.04
CA GLY A 105 -9.25 4.10 0.46
C GLY A 105 -9.33 5.04 1.67
N TYR A 106 -10.00 6.17 1.48
CA TYR A 106 -10.19 7.18 2.52
C TYR A 106 -11.54 7.00 3.23
N THR A 107 -11.57 7.28 4.53
CA THR A 107 -12.82 7.37 5.31
C THR A 107 -12.84 8.68 6.10
N PRO A 108 -14.02 9.31 6.29
CA PRO A 108 -14.13 10.47 7.15
C PRO A 108 -13.99 10.09 8.62
N THR A 109 -13.20 10.86 9.37
CA THR A 109 -13.13 10.82 10.84
C THR A 109 -13.80 12.06 11.43
N TYR A 110 -14.66 11.83 12.42
CA TYR A 110 -15.54 12.86 12.99
C TYR A 110 -15.13 13.30 14.41
N LEU A 111 -13.95 12.89 14.87
CA LEU A 111 -13.50 13.13 16.25
C LEU A 111 -13.30 14.62 16.56
N GLU A 112 -12.79 15.40 15.62
CA GLU A 112 -12.53 16.83 15.81
C GLU A 112 -13.68 17.72 15.32
N ARG A 113 -14.27 17.38 14.17
CA ARG A 113 -15.25 18.21 13.48
C ARG A 113 -16.37 17.36 12.91
N ARG A 114 -17.59 17.56 13.41
CA ARG A 114 -18.78 16.79 12.99
C ARG A 114 -19.28 17.13 11.58
N PHE A 115 -19.08 18.36 11.12
CA PHE A 115 -19.65 18.87 9.87
C PHE A 115 -18.60 19.13 8.77
N ALA A 116 -17.33 18.89 9.09
CA ALA A 116 -16.21 18.98 8.16
C ALA A 116 -15.20 17.91 8.59
N PRO A 117 -15.51 16.61 8.37
CA PRO A 117 -14.65 15.53 8.81
C PRO A 117 -13.29 15.62 8.12
N ASN A 118 -12.25 15.19 8.82
CA ASN A 118 -10.96 14.96 8.19
C ASN A 118 -10.99 13.58 7.54
N TYR A 119 -10.54 13.47 6.31
CA TYR A 119 -10.42 12.17 5.65
C TYR A 119 -9.05 11.58 5.99
N LYS A 120 -9.04 10.28 6.30
CA LYS A 120 -7.82 9.54 6.59
C LYS A 120 -7.83 8.21 5.85
N VAL A 121 -6.65 7.72 5.48
CA VAL A 121 -6.45 6.39 4.90
C VAL A 121 -6.90 5.34 5.91
N ARG A 122 -7.93 4.59 5.57
CA ARG A 122 -8.44 3.49 6.40
C ARG A 122 -7.91 2.14 5.95
N ASP A 123 -7.79 2.00 4.64
CA ASP A 123 -7.33 0.80 3.97
C ASP A 123 -6.65 1.17 2.66
N TYR A 124 -5.76 0.30 2.20
CA TYR A 124 -5.21 0.40 0.86
C TYR A 124 -4.84 -0.97 0.32
N ILE A 125 -4.86 -1.08 -1.00
CA ILE A 125 -4.52 -2.29 -1.73
C ILE A 125 -3.30 -2.03 -2.60
N ILE A 126 -2.34 -2.94 -2.55
CA ILE A 126 -1.10 -2.92 -3.31
C ILE A 126 -1.18 -4.03 -4.37
N TYR A 127 -1.00 -3.67 -5.64
CA TYR A 127 -0.87 -4.62 -6.73
C TYR A 127 0.56 -4.59 -7.28
N PRO A 128 1.22 -5.75 -7.43
CA PRO A 128 2.47 -5.83 -8.17
C PRO A 128 2.24 -5.63 -9.67
N GLU A 129 3.11 -4.85 -10.31
CA GLU A 129 3.24 -4.89 -11.76
C GLU A 129 4.11 -6.09 -12.15
N GLY A 130 3.47 -7.14 -12.64
CA GLY A 130 4.11 -8.40 -13.02
C GLY A 130 3.93 -9.50 -11.98
N THR A 131 4.78 -10.52 -12.06
CA THR A 131 4.71 -11.69 -11.18
C THR A 131 5.68 -11.51 -10.02
N VAL A 132 5.15 -11.56 -8.80
CA VAL A 132 5.94 -11.50 -7.57
C VAL A 132 5.64 -12.71 -6.70
N SER A 133 6.66 -13.21 -6.02
CA SER A 133 6.50 -14.29 -5.04
C SER A 133 6.17 -13.76 -3.65
N PHE A 134 5.62 -14.65 -2.81
CA PHE A 134 5.33 -14.38 -1.41
C PHE A 134 6.58 -13.92 -0.64
N TYR A 135 7.73 -14.53 -0.92
CA TYR A 135 9.01 -14.10 -0.36
C TYR A 135 9.40 -12.69 -0.82
N GLN A 136 9.28 -12.38 -2.11
CA GLN A 136 9.59 -11.04 -2.61
C GLN A 136 8.69 -9.96 -1.99
N VAL A 137 7.41 -10.29 -1.73
CA VAL A 137 6.51 -9.39 -0.99
C VAL A 137 7.04 -9.12 0.41
N ALA A 138 7.43 -10.17 1.15
CA ALA A 138 7.91 -10.04 2.52
C ALA A 138 9.18 -9.18 2.62
N GLU A 139 10.10 -9.34 1.67
CA GLU A 139 11.39 -8.66 1.69
C GLU A 139 11.38 -7.26 1.07
N ALA A 140 10.63 -7.06 -0.03
CA ALA A 140 10.70 -5.82 -0.79
C ALA A 140 9.78 -4.72 -0.24
N LEU A 141 8.61 -5.09 0.27
CA LEU A 141 7.62 -4.12 0.71
C LEU A 141 7.74 -3.82 2.21
N PRO A 142 7.58 -2.55 2.62
CA PRO A 142 7.48 -2.18 4.02
C PRO A 142 6.32 -2.89 4.74
N GLU A 143 5.16 -3.05 4.09
CA GLU A 143 4.05 -3.85 4.61
C GLU A 143 4.40 -5.35 4.69
N GLY A 144 5.31 -5.82 3.84
CA GLY A 144 5.84 -7.17 3.86
C GLY A 144 6.61 -7.49 5.16
N GLN A 145 7.21 -6.49 5.81
CA GLN A 145 7.91 -6.66 7.09
C GLN A 145 6.99 -7.17 8.21
N LEU A 146 5.68 -6.91 8.12
CA LEU A 146 4.69 -7.43 9.05
C LEU A 146 4.62 -8.97 9.03
N LEU A 147 4.98 -9.61 7.91
CA LEU A 147 5.01 -11.06 7.78
C LEU A 147 6.12 -11.72 8.61
N HIS A 148 7.14 -10.96 9.00
CA HIS A 148 8.24 -11.43 9.84
C HIS A 148 7.97 -11.24 11.34
N SER A 149 6.87 -10.58 11.72
CA SER A 149 6.53 -10.39 13.13
C SER A 149 6.22 -11.71 13.83
N THR A 150 6.71 -11.86 15.06
CA THR A 150 6.41 -13.02 15.93
C THR A 150 5.03 -12.94 16.57
N ASP A 151 4.45 -11.74 16.62
CA ASP A 151 3.12 -11.49 17.20
C ASP A 151 1.99 -11.60 16.16
N ALA A 152 2.36 -11.86 14.90
CA ALA A 152 1.43 -12.03 13.81
C ALA A 152 0.70 -13.39 13.91
N ALA A 153 -0.63 -13.34 13.95
CA ALA A 153 -1.48 -14.51 13.78
C ALA A 153 -1.86 -14.63 12.30
N ALA A 154 -1.53 -15.76 11.66
CA ALA A 154 -1.75 -15.95 10.23
C ALA A 154 -2.63 -17.18 9.95
N SER A 155 -3.62 -17.03 9.08
CA SER A 155 -4.47 -18.13 8.63
C SER A 155 -4.87 -18.00 7.16
N ILE A 156 -5.10 -19.13 6.49
CA ILE A 156 -5.80 -19.15 5.20
C ILE A 156 -7.30 -19.13 5.47
N VAL A 157 -7.99 -18.13 4.94
CA VAL A 157 -9.43 -17.91 5.14
C VAL A 157 -10.15 -17.99 3.80
N ASP A 158 -11.23 -18.76 3.74
CA ASP A 158 -12.14 -18.76 2.59
C ASP A 158 -13.01 -17.50 2.61
N ARG A 159 -13.02 -16.75 1.50
CA ARG A 159 -13.89 -15.58 1.34
C ARG A 159 -15.23 -16.02 0.74
N GLU A 160 -16.33 -15.47 1.27
CA GLU A 160 -17.66 -15.63 0.67
C GLU A 160 -17.73 -14.92 -0.69
N GLY A 161 -18.67 -15.33 -1.56
CA GLY A 161 -18.94 -14.63 -2.82
C GLY A 161 -18.08 -15.05 -4.02
N GLY A 162 -17.43 -16.23 -3.96
CA GLY A 162 -16.70 -16.80 -5.10
C GLY A 162 -15.25 -16.34 -5.26
N TYR A 163 -14.78 -15.47 -4.36
CA TYR A 163 -13.37 -15.12 -4.25
C TYR A 163 -12.56 -16.32 -3.74
N GLY A 164 -11.31 -16.44 -4.20
CA GLY A 164 -10.39 -17.48 -3.73
C GLY A 164 -10.02 -17.29 -2.25
N PRO A 165 -9.54 -18.34 -1.57
CA PRO A 165 -8.99 -18.20 -0.23
C PRO A 165 -7.81 -17.24 -0.22
N VAL A 166 -7.68 -16.49 0.88
CA VAL A 166 -6.65 -15.48 1.10
C VAL A 166 -5.83 -15.83 2.33
N LEU A 167 -4.60 -15.34 2.39
CA LEU A 167 -3.81 -15.35 3.61
C LEU A 167 -4.14 -14.10 4.41
N LEU A 168 -4.66 -14.29 5.61
CA LEU A 168 -4.98 -13.22 6.55
C LEU A 168 -3.95 -13.20 7.66
N VAL A 169 -3.30 -12.06 7.86
CA VAL A 169 -2.30 -11.84 8.90
C VAL A 169 -2.79 -10.72 9.80
N LYS A 170 -2.95 -11.01 11.08
CA LYS A 170 -3.44 -10.08 12.09
C LYS A 170 -2.35 -9.76 13.10
N LEU A 171 -2.09 -8.47 13.31
CA LEU A 171 -1.12 -7.97 14.29
C LEU A 171 -1.79 -7.01 15.28
N PRO A 172 -1.44 -7.05 16.58
CA PRO A 172 -1.94 -6.06 17.52
C PRO A 172 -1.54 -4.64 17.08
N ILE A 173 -2.41 -3.66 17.28
CA ILE A 173 -2.09 -2.24 17.10
C ILE A 173 -1.69 -1.67 18.46
N GLU A 174 -0.51 -1.07 18.55
CA GLU A 174 -0.10 -0.29 19.73
C GLU A 174 -0.62 1.16 19.67
N SER A 175 -0.89 1.67 18.47
CA SER A 175 -1.39 3.04 18.23
C SER A 175 -2.84 3.24 18.72
N SER A 176 -2.98 4.05 19.77
CA SER A 176 -4.29 4.51 20.26
C SER A 176 -5.05 5.37 19.25
N GLU A 177 -4.35 6.06 18.36
CA GLU A 177 -4.93 6.96 17.35
C GLU A 177 -5.73 6.20 16.29
N LEU A 178 -5.14 5.16 15.68
CA LEU A 178 -5.84 4.33 14.69
C LEU A 178 -7.09 3.68 15.28
N THR A 179 -6.99 3.26 16.54
CA THR A 179 -8.11 2.69 17.28
C THR A 179 -9.21 3.71 17.49
N GLN A 180 -8.88 4.96 17.82
CA GLN A 180 -9.87 6.02 18.00
C GLN A 180 -10.51 6.44 16.67
N ASP A 181 -9.70 6.59 15.62
CA ASP A 181 -10.14 7.07 14.31
C ASP A 181 -11.08 6.08 13.59
N PHE A 182 -10.81 4.77 13.70
CA PHE A 182 -11.42 3.77 12.81
C PHE A 182 -12.30 2.72 13.49
N ARG A 183 -12.36 2.70 14.83
CA ARG A 183 -13.24 1.75 15.53
C ARG A 183 -14.70 2.02 15.20
N ARG A 184 -15.39 0.98 14.70
CA ARG A 184 -16.80 1.09 14.34
C ARG A 184 -17.70 1.12 15.58
N PHE A 185 -18.85 1.77 15.45
CA PHE A 185 -19.85 1.82 16.51
C PHE A 185 -20.28 0.39 16.91
N ARG A 186 -20.17 0.08 18.21
CA ARG A 186 -20.44 -1.25 18.83
C ARG A 186 -19.49 -2.38 18.45
N GLU A 187 -18.38 -2.07 17.80
CA GLU A 187 -17.35 -3.06 17.48
C GLU A 187 -16.67 -3.57 18.77
N ARG A 188 -16.75 -4.89 18.98
CA ARG A 188 -16.23 -5.59 20.15
C ARG A 188 -14.97 -6.36 19.79
N GLY A 189 -13.99 -6.35 20.69
CA GLY A 189 -12.67 -6.94 20.48
C GLY A 189 -11.57 -5.88 20.42
N ASP A 190 -10.32 -6.35 20.41
CA ASP A 190 -9.14 -5.50 20.28
C ASP A 190 -8.93 -5.17 18.80
N THR A 191 -8.65 -3.90 18.51
CA THR A 191 -8.34 -3.45 17.15
C THR A 191 -6.97 -3.99 16.73
N CYS A 192 -6.85 -4.42 15.47
CA CYS A 192 -5.63 -5.02 14.93
C CYS A 192 -5.34 -4.49 13.52
N LEU A 193 -4.08 -4.56 13.11
CA LEU A 193 -3.71 -4.47 11.70
C LEU A 193 -4.13 -5.78 11.05
N GLU A 194 -4.78 -5.67 9.91
CA GLU A 194 -5.13 -6.81 9.07
C GLU A 194 -4.44 -6.65 7.73
N LEU A 195 -3.47 -7.51 7.48
CA LEU A 195 -2.80 -7.67 6.20
C LEU A 195 -3.40 -8.89 5.50
N GLU A 196 -4.10 -8.64 4.39
CA GLU A 196 -4.63 -9.68 3.53
C GLU A 196 -3.73 -9.85 2.30
N ILE A 197 -3.43 -11.09 1.94
CA ILE A 197 -2.65 -11.43 0.75
C ILE A 197 -3.50 -12.34 -0.12
N GLY A 198 -3.81 -11.85 -1.32
CA GLY A 198 -4.58 -12.56 -2.33
C GLY A 198 -3.68 -13.31 -3.30
N PHE A 199 -4.17 -14.45 -3.77
CA PHE A 199 -3.46 -15.32 -4.70
C PHE A 199 -4.24 -15.44 -6.02
N PRO A 200 -3.57 -15.60 -7.17
CA PRO A 200 -4.25 -15.71 -8.46
C PRO A 200 -5.05 -17.02 -8.60
N ASN A 201 -4.65 -18.06 -7.87
CA ASN A 201 -5.31 -19.36 -7.83
C ASN A 201 -5.70 -19.69 -6.39
N ARG A 202 -6.66 -20.61 -6.23
CA ARG A 202 -7.01 -21.14 -4.90
C ARG A 202 -5.77 -21.76 -4.23
N ILE A 203 -5.54 -21.40 -2.98
CA ILE A 203 -4.42 -21.88 -2.16
C ILE A 203 -4.92 -22.57 -0.88
N THR A 204 -4.07 -23.43 -0.31
CA THR A 204 -4.29 -24.03 1.01
C THR A 204 -3.10 -23.73 1.91
N ALA A 205 -3.29 -23.83 3.23
CA ALA A 205 -2.22 -23.59 4.20
C ALA A 205 -0.99 -24.47 3.96
N ALA A 206 -1.18 -25.72 3.53
CA ALA A 206 -0.09 -26.66 3.23
C ALA A 206 0.62 -26.39 1.89
N ALA A 207 -0.04 -25.69 0.96
CA ALA A 207 0.50 -25.38 -0.35
C ALA A 207 1.25 -24.04 -0.40
N LEU A 208 1.10 -23.19 0.62
CA LEU A 208 1.80 -21.91 0.72
C LEU A 208 3.31 -22.11 0.90
N LYS A 209 4.08 -21.47 0.02
CA LYS A 209 5.55 -21.56 -0.07
C LYS A 209 6.15 -20.19 -0.41
N PRO A 210 7.46 -19.96 -0.18
CA PRO A 210 8.16 -18.74 -0.57
C PRO A 210 7.95 -18.30 -2.03
N ASP A 211 7.88 -19.25 -2.96
CA ASP A 211 7.73 -19.03 -4.39
C ASP A 211 6.27 -18.87 -4.85
N THR A 212 5.30 -18.91 -3.92
CA THR A 212 3.89 -18.76 -4.24
C THR A 212 3.63 -17.37 -4.82
N VAL A 213 3.00 -17.31 -5.99
CA VAL A 213 2.69 -16.04 -6.67
C VAL A 213 1.62 -15.27 -5.91
N VAL A 214 1.87 -13.99 -5.64
CA VAL A 214 0.91 -13.07 -5.01
C VAL A 214 0.22 -12.22 -6.08
N ASN A 215 -1.09 -12.04 -5.93
CA ASN A 215 -1.92 -11.22 -6.82
C ASN A 215 -2.12 -9.80 -6.28
N TYR A 216 -2.34 -9.67 -4.97
CA TYR A 216 -2.46 -8.38 -4.29
C TYR A 216 -2.17 -8.51 -2.81
N ILE A 217 -1.95 -7.36 -2.18
CA ILE A 217 -1.82 -7.21 -0.74
C ILE A 217 -2.78 -6.10 -0.32
N ALA A 218 -3.52 -6.27 0.77
CA ALA A 218 -4.37 -5.21 1.31
C ALA A 218 -4.06 -5.02 2.79
N LEU A 219 -3.80 -3.78 3.20
CA LEU A 219 -3.61 -3.43 4.60
C LEU A 219 -4.78 -2.58 5.06
N ARG A 220 -5.36 -2.94 6.21
CA ARG A 220 -6.48 -2.21 6.82
C ARG A 220 -6.49 -2.34 8.33
N VAL A 221 -7.26 -1.46 8.96
CA VAL A 221 -7.62 -1.61 10.38
C VAL A 221 -8.80 -2.58 10.49
N GLY A 222 -8.61 -3.64 11.28
CA GLY A 222 -9.61 -4.67 11.56
C GLY A 222 -9.82 -4.89 13.06
N VAL A 223 -10.48 -5.99 13.38
CA VAL A 223 -10.75 -6.40 14.76
C VAL A 223 -10.33 -7.84 14.95
N ARG A 224 -9.71 -8.12 16.08
CA ARG A 224 -9.33 -9.46 16.49
C ARG A 224 -10.60 -10.21 16.95
N GLN A 225 -11.31 -10.81 16.00
CA GLN A 225 -12.32 -11.83 16.26
C GLN A 225 -11.65 -13.21 16.32
N THR A 226 -12.32 -14.16 16.96
CA THR A 226 -11.87 -15.56 17.11
C THR A 226 -11.44 -16.14 15.77
N GLU A 227 -10.36 -16.93 15.77
CA GLU A 227 -9.69 -17.41 14.56
C GLU A 227 -10.66 -18.07 13.56
N GLU A 228 -10.83 -17.41 12.42
CA GLU A 228 -11.40 -18.01 11.22
C GLU A 228 -10.25 -18.54 10.36
N GLY A 229 -10.40 -19.74 9.83
CA GLY A 229 -9.51 -20.32 8.82
C GLY A 229 -8.49 -21.34 9.34
N HIS A 230 -7.59 -21.73 8.42
CA HIS A 230 -6.55 -22.73 8.68
C HIS A 230 -5.23 -22.04 9.06
N PRO A 231 -4.68 -22.29 10.27
CA PRO A 231 -3.50 -21.58 10.74
C PRO A 231 -2.26 -21.86 9.88
N VAL A 232 -1.43 -20.84 9.74
CA VAL A 232 -0.20 -20.85 8.95
C VAL A 232 0.97 -20.42 9.83
N ASN A 233 2.06 -21.19 9.80
CA ASN A 233 3.31 -20.79 10.46
C ASN A 233 4.17 -20.00 9.46
N LEU A 234 4.04 -18.67 9.45
CA LEU A 234 4.81 -17.79 8.56
C LEU A 234 6.31 -17.95 8.73
N GLN A 235 6.77 -18.09 9.97
CA GLN A 235 8.19 -18.26 10.31
C GLN A 235 8.77 -19.58 9.79
N ALA A 236 7.94 -20.61 9.58
CA ALA A 236 8.39 -21.85 8.94
C ALA A 236 8.45 -21.71 7.41
N ILE A 237 7.64 -20.83 6.82
CA ILE A 237 7.53 -20.64 5.38
C ILE A 237 8.62 -19.68 4.89
N LEU A 238 8.82 -18.54 5.56
CA LEU A 238 9.73 -17.45 5.15
C LEU A 238 11.19 -17.63 5.63
N LYS A 239 11.57 -18.86 5.99
CA LYS A 239 12.93 -19.21 6.42
C LYS A 239 13.91 -19.36 5.28
#